data_AF-A0A840G344-F1
#
_entry.id   AF-A0A840G344-F1
#
_cell.length_a   1.000
_cell.length_b   1.000
_cell.length_c   1.000
_cell.angle_alpha   90.00
_cell.angle_beta   90.00
_cell.angle_gamma   90.00
#
_symmetry.space_group_name_H-M   'P 1'
#
loop_
_entity.id
_entity.type
_entity.pdbx_description
1 polymer ?
#
loop_
_entity_poly.entity_id
_entity_poly.type
_entity_poly.pdbx_seq_one_letter_code
_entity_poly.pdbx_strand_id
1 'polypeptide(L)'
;MESEAFTPEQFKNRPAVAQVDVDLRKWLRGISVEKRLAFIRALWPLNYTYSMSLARSSQLPNNHVEALLVEWLHAAQNSAGNGLVALAPLLGEARFWKVVDASDLTEEMRSFFYLYRKSYRRYNSATGA
;
A
#
# COMPACT_ATOMS: atom_id res chain seq x y z
N MET A 1 22.53 20.42 6.12
CA MET A 1 21.59 19.92 5.09
C MET A 1 21.97 18.48 4.81
N GLU A 2 21.24 17.52 5.36
CA GLU A 2 21.38 16.12 4.92
C GLU A 2 20.78 16.04 3.52
N SER A 3 21.59 15.80 2.49
CA SER A 3 21.03 15.48 1.17
C SER A 3 20.34 14.13 1.28
N GLU A 4 19.05 14.05 0.96
CA GLU A 4 18.34 12.77 0.91
C GLU A 4 19.02 11.87 -0.14
N ALA A 5 19.41 10.66 0.27
CA ALA A 5 20.13 9.72 -0.60
C ALA A 5 19.26 9.24 -1.78
N PHE A 6 17.94 9.30 -1.63
CA PHE A 6 16.96 8.91 -2.63
C PHE A 6 15.81 9.92 -2.66
N THR A 7 15.24 10.15 -3.84
CA THR A 7 14.05 10.99 -4.04
C THR A 7 12.94 10.21 -4.76
N PRO A 8 11.64 10.44 -4.48
CA PRO A 8 10.54 9.72 -5.12
C PRO A 8 10.58 9.77 -6.66
N GLU A 9 11.02 10.90 -7.23
CA GLU A 9 11.07 11.15 -8.67
C GLU A 9 12.02 10.18 -9.39
N GLN A 10 13.08 9.72 -8.72
CA GLN A 10 13.99 8.69 -9.25
C GLN A 10 13.28 7.36 -9.49
N PHE A 11 12.17 7.11 -8.80
CA PHE A 11 11.43 5.86 -8.82
C PHE A 11 10.06 5.97 -9.51
N LYS A 12 9.84 7.05 -10.28
CA LYS A 12 8.67 7.18 -11.17
C LYS A 12 8.52 5.96 -12.07
N ASN A 13 9.65 5.40 -12.51
CA ASN A 13 9.73 4.08 -13.13
C ASN A 13 10.46 3.15 -12.17
N ARG A 14 10.07 1.88 -12.14
CA ARG A 14 10.77 0.89 -11.32
C ARG A 14 12.23 0.80 -11.79
N PRO A 15 13.23 0.82 -10.88
CA PRO A 15 14.63 0.68 -11.26
C PRO A 15 14.85 -0.63 -12.03
N ALA A 16 15.54 -0.57 -13.16
CA ALA A 16 15.94 -1.76 -13.90
C ALA A 16 16.98 -2.60 -13.14
N VAL A 17 17.69 -1.98 -12.20
CA VAL A 17 18.76 -2.60 -11.42
C VAL A 17 18.23 -3.03 -10.06
N ALA A 18 18.19 -4.33 -9.81
CA ALA A 18 17.67 -4.90 -8.56
C ALA A 18 18.39 -4.40 -7.30
N GLN A 19 19.69 -4.10 -7.39
CA GLN A 19 20.47 -3.57 -6.27
C GLN A 19 19.92 -2.22 -5.78
N VAL A 20 19.43 -1.36 -6.68
CA VAL A 20 18.87 -0.06 -6.31
C VAL A 20 17.58 -0.21 -5.48
N ASP A 21 16.76 -1.24 -5.76
CA ASP A 21 15.58 -1.57 -4.95
C ASP A 21 15.98 -2.05 -3.54
N VAL A 22 17.04 -2.86 -3.45
CA VAL A 22 17.58 -3.32 -2.16
C VAL A 22 18.10 -2.15 -1.33
N ASP A 23 18.87 -1.25 -1.95
CA ASP A 23 19.46 -0.09 -1.30
C ASP A 23 18.39 0.89 -0.84
N LEU A 24 17.37 1.17 -1.66
CA LEU A 24 16.23 2.00 -1.28
C LEU A 24 15.52 1.42 -0.05
N ARG A 25 15.19 0.12 -0.06
CA ARG A 25 14.49 -0.52 1.07
C ARG A 25 15.35 -0.55 2.33
N LYS A 26 16.67 -0.67 2.20
CA LYS A 26 17.60 -0.59 3.34
C LYS A 26 17.63 0.83 3.91
N TRP A 27 17.75 1.83 3.04
CA TRP A 27 17.72 3.24 3.43
C TRP A 27 16.40 3.63 4.10
N LEU A 28 15.25 3.26 3.51
CA LEU A 28 13.92 3.51 4.11
C LEU A 28 13.80 2.92 5.52
N ARG A 29 14.40 1.76 5.76
CA ARG A 29 14.44 1.13 7.10
C ARG A 29 15.33 1.86 8.09
N GLY A 30 16.36 2.57 7.61
CA GLY A 30 17.30 3.33 8.43
C GLY A 30 16.87 4.76 8.75
N ILE A 31 15.85 5.30 8.09
CA ILE A 31 15.29 6.64 8.38
C ILE A 31 14.05 6.56 9.29
N SER A 32 13.65 7.72 9.83
CA SER A 32 12.45 7.83 10.68
C SER A 32 11.18 7.39 9.95
N VAL A 33 10.18 6.97 10.72
CA VAL A 33 8.89 6.51 10.18
C VAL A 33 8.19 7.63 9.41
N GLU A 34 8.30 8.87 9.87
CA GLU A 34 7.72 10.06 9.25
C GLU A 34 8.35 10.33 7.89
N LYS A 35 9.68 10.29 7.78
CA LYS A 35 10.39 10.47 6.50
C LYS A 35 10.04 9.34 5.52
N ARG A 36 10.00 8.09 6.01
CA ARG A 36 9.58 6.92 5.23
C ARG A 36 8.15 7.07 4.69
N LEU A 37 7.22 7.50 5.55
CA LEU A 37 5.83 7.74 5.17
C LEU A 37 5.71 8.86 4.13
N ALA A 38 6.42 9.98 4.33
CA ALA A 38 6.45 11.09 3.39
C ALA A 38 6.96 10.65 2.01
N PHE A 39 8.02 9.86 1.96
CA PHE A 39 8.55 9.29 0.72
C PHE A 39 7.51 8.43 -0.01
N ILE A 40 6.84 7.52 0.70
CA ILE A 40 5.85 6.62 0.12
C ILE A 40 4.62 7.39 -0.39
N ARG A 41 4.16 8.41 0.35
CA ARG A 41 3.06 9.28 -0.09
C ARG A 41 3.41 10.05 -1.36
N ALA A 42 4.59 10.65 -1.40
CA ALA A 42 5.06 11.40 -2.57
C ALA A 42 5.24 10.50 -3.81
N LEU A 43 5.60 9.23 -3.61
CA LEU A 43 5.76 8.26 -4.71
C LEU A 43 4.41 7.77 -5.27
N TRP A 44 3.34 7.75 -4.47
CA TRP A 44 2.04 7.22 -4.89
C TRP A 44 1.52 7.74 -6.24
N PRO A 45 1.43 9.07 -6.47
CA PRO A 45 0.96 9.61 -7.74
C PRO A 45 1.93 9.35 -8.91
N LEU A 46 3.21 9.08 -8.64
CA LEU A 46 4.23 8.82 -9.66
C LEU A 46 4.26 7.34 -10.05
N ASN A 47 4.10 6.44 -9.07
CA ASN A 47 4.22 5.00 -9.22
C ASN A 47 3.48 4.27 -8.10
N TYR A 48 2.16 4.14 -8.23
CA TYR A 48 1.30 3.53 -7.20
C TYR A 48 1.71 2.07 -6.90
N THR A 49 2.02 1.28 -7.93
CA THR A 49 2.45 -0.12 -7.79
C THR A 49 3.68 -0.25 -6.91
N TYR A 50 4.68 0.60 -7.14
CA TYR A 50 5.91 0.54 -6.36
C TYR A 50 5.73 1.12 -4.96
N SER A 51 4.90 2.16 -4.81
CA SER A 51 4.52 2.71 -3.50
C SER A 51 3.89 1.66 -2.59
N MET A 52 2.99 0.83 -3.12
CA MET A 52 2.43 -0.29 -2.37
C MET A 52 3.52 -1.29 -1.97
N SER A 53 4.39 -1.69 -2.90
CA SER A 53 5.51 -2.59 -2.60
C SER A 53 6.41 -2.06 -1.48
N LEU A 54 6.69 -0.74 -1.48
CA LEU A 54 7.47 -0.09 -0.44
C LEU A 54 6.73 -0.10 0.89
N ALA A 55 5.47 0.32 0.95
CA ALA A 55 4.68 0.28 2.19
C ALA A 55 4.66 -1.11 2.86
N ARG A 56 4.58 -2.18 2.05
CA ARG A 56 4.66 -3.55 2.59
C ARG A 56 6.04 -3.93 3.12
N SER A 57 7.11 -3.48 2.47
CA SER A 57 8.49 -3.89 2.80
C SER A 57 9.19 -2.98 3.80
N SER A 58 8.64 -1.78 4.02
CA SER A 58 9.23 -0.75 4.85
C SER A 58 8.77 -0.83 6.31
N GLN A 59 8.19 -1.93 6.78
CA GLN A 59 7.86 -2.15 8.21
C GLN A 59 7.17 -0.94 8.87
N LEU A 60 6.17 -0.36 8.21
CA LEU A 60 5.41 0.76 8.78
C LEU A 60 4.55 0.26 9.94
N PRO A 61 4.42 1.05 11.03
CA PRO A 61 3.44 0.77 12.07
C PRO A 61 2.00 0.74 11.51
N ASN A 62 1.14 -0.10 12.07
CA ASN A 62 -0.20 -0.33 11.52
C ASN A 62 -1.05 0.95 11.38
N ASN A 63 -0.91 1.91 12.30
CA ASN A 63 -1.62 3.20 12.19
C ASN A 63 -1.18 4.02 10.97
N HIS A 64 0.09 3.90 10.54
CA HIS A 64 0.59 4.58 9.34
C HIS A 64 0.13 3.87 8.06
N VAL A 65 0.10 2.53 8.07
CA VAL A 65 -0.46 1.73 6.96
C VAL A 65 -1.96 2.01 6.80
N GLU A 66 -2.67 2.18 7.92
CA GLU A 66 -4.10 2.51 7.94
C GLU A 66 -4.35 3.90 7.36
N ALA A 67 -3.56 4.90 7.75
CA ALA A 67 -3.64 6.25 7.18
C ALA A 67 -3.37 6.24 5.65
N LEU A 68 -2.36 5.49 5.20
CA LEU A 68 -2.10 5.31 3.76
C LEU A 68 -3.26 4.64 3.05
N LEU A 69 -3.87 3.61 3.65
CA LEU A 69 -5.02 2.92 3.07
C LEU A 69 -6.19 3.88 2.86
N VAL A 70 -6.51 4.72 3.85
CA VAL A 70 -7.59 5.73 3.72
C VAL A 70 -7.30 6.69 2.57
N GLU A 71 -6.09 7.24 2.51
CA GLU A 71 -5.67 8.17 1.44
C GLU A 71 -5.75 7.51 0.07
N TRP A 72 -5.28 6.27 -0.05
CA TRP A 72 -5.26 5.55 -1.32
C TRP A 72 -6.62 5.06 -1.76
N LEU A 73 -7.52 4.69 -0.83
CA LEU A 73 -8.91 4.38 -1.16
C LEU A 73 -9.64 5.58 -1.76
N HIS A 74 -9.37 6.78 -1.23
CA HIS A 74 -9.94 8.02 -1.75
C HIS A 74 -9.34 8.43 -3.11
N ALA A 75 -8.03 8.19 -3.30
CA ALA A 75 -7.31 8.60 -4.51
C ALA A 75 -7.32 7.57 -5.66
N ALA A 76 -7.69 6.31 -5.38
CA ALA A 76 -7.61 5.23 -6.36
C ALA A 76 -8.69 5.34 -7.45
N GLN A 77 -8.26 5.39 -8.71
CA GLN A 77 -9.12 5.09 -9.85
C GLN A 77 -8.91 3.64 -10.31
N ASN A 78 -10.01 2.87 -10.41
CA ASN A 78 -10.31 1.59 -11.11
C ASN A 78 -9.28 0.43 -11.18
N SER A 79 -7.98 0.63 -11.01
CA SER A 79 -6.92 -0.39 -11.17
C SER A 79 -6.14 -0.71 -9.90
N ALA A 80 -6.29 0.07 -8.82
CA ALA A 80 -5.52 -0.12 -7.59
C ALA A 80 -6.10 -1.17 -6.61
N GLY A 81 -7.33 -1.64 -6.82
CA GLY A 81 -8.04 -2.52 -5.88
C GLY A 81 -7.25 -3.76 -5.46
N ASN A 82 -6.63 -4.47 -6.41
CA ASN A 82 -5.79 -5.65 -6.12
C ASN A 82 -4.57 -5.30 -5.25
N GLY A 83 -3.97 -4.14 -5.49
CA GLY A 83 -2.82 -3.69 -4.73
C GLY A 83 -3.18 -3.28 -3.29
N LEU A 84 -4.35 -2.65 -3.11
CA LEU A 84 -4.84 -2.28 -1.78
C LEU A 84 -5.20 -3.50 -0.94
N VAL A 85 -5.80 -4.53 -1.53
CA VAL A 85 -6.08 -5.79 -0.82
C VAL A 85 -4.80 -6.44 -0.28
N ALA A 86 -3.66 -6.26 -0.93
CA ALA A 86 -2.38 -6.78 -0.44
C ALA A 86 -1.90 -6.14 0.87
N LEU A 87 -2.58 -5.10 1.37
CA LEU A 87 -2.36 -4.51 2.70
C LEU A 87 -3.13 -5.22 3.81
N ALA A 88 -4.14 -6.04 3.48
CA ALA A 88 -4.95 -6.73 4.48
C ALA A 88 -4.12 -7.60 5.45
N PRO A 89 -3.09 -8.36 5.00
CA PRO A 89 -2.24 -9.12 5.92
C PRO A 89 -1.39 -8.24 6.85
N LEU A 90 -1.10 -6.99 6.47
CA LEU A 90 -0.28 -6.07 7.27
C LEU A 90 -1.10 -5.41 8.38
N LEU A 91 -2.35 -5.06 8.08
CA LEU A 91 -3.27 -4.43 9.03
C LEU A 91 -4.03 -5.46 9.89
N GLY A 92 -4.11 -6.69 9.42
CA GLY A 92 -5.09 -7.68 9.86
C GLY A 92 -6.42 -7.47 9.13
N GLU A 93 -7.05 -8.57 8.70
CA GLU A 93 -8.24 -8.51 7.84
C GLU A 93 -9.41 -7.75 8.46
N ALA A 94 -9.69 -7.97 9.74
CA ALA A 94 -10.80 -7.30 10.42
C ALA A 94 -10.63 -5.77 10.39
N ARG A 95 -9.40 -5.28 10.62
CA ARG A 95 -9.08 -3.86 10.57
C ARG A 95 -9.12 -3.32 9.15
N PHE A 96 -8.54 -4.05 8.19
CA PHE A 96 -8.59 -3.69 6.77
C PHE A 96 -10.03 -3.49 6.28
N TRP A 97 -10.90 -4.47 6.51
CA TRP A 97 -12.30 -4.38 6.09
C TRP A 97 -13.06 -3.27 6.81
N LYS A 98 -12.77 -3.02 8.09
CA LYS A 98 -13.36 -1.89 8.82
C LYS A 98 -13.04 -0.54 8.14
N VAL A 99 -11.80 -0.36 7.69
CA VAL A 99 -11.37 0.86 6.98
C VAL A 99 -12.05 0.96 5.62
N VAL A 100 -12.05 -0.12 4.84
CA VAL A 100 -12.71 -0.17 3.53
C VAL A 100 -14.20 0.14 3.64
N ASP A 101 -14.90 -0.47 4.60
CA ASP A 101 -16.34 -0.29 4.81
C ASP A 101 -16.69 1.13 5.27
N ALA A 102 -15.76 1.82 5.97
CA ALA A 102 -15.92 3.21 6.43
C ALA A 102 -15.47 4.26 5.40
N SER A 103 -14.84 3.86 4.31
CA SER A 103 -14.31 4.78 3.30
C SER A 103 -15.37 5.18 2.29
N ASP A 104 -15.31 6.42 1.80
CA ASP A 104 -16.17 6.86 0.70
C ASP A 104 -15.61 6.37 -0.64
N LEU A 105 -16.06 5.18 -1.04
CA LEU A 105 -15.62 4.51 -2.26
C LEU A 105 -16.52 4.86 -3.44
N THR A 106 -15.93 4.99 -4.62
CA THR A 106 -16.69 4.98 -5.89
C THR A 106 -17.45 3.66 -6.03
N GLU A 107 -18.50 3.66 -6.85
CA GLU A 107 -19.36 2.49 -7.06
C GLU A 107 -18.57 1.28 -7.59
N GLU A 108 -17.58 1.52 -8.45
CA GLU A 108 -16.70 0.50 -9.01
C GLU A 108 -15.81 -0.13 -7.94
N MET A 109 -15.19 0.70 -7.09
CA MET A 109 -14.35 0.22 -5.99
C MET A 109 -15.17 -0.54 -4.95
N ARG A 110 -16.37 -0.05 -4.63
CA ARG A 110 -17.32 -0.73 -3.75
C ARG A 110 -17.70 -2.11 -4.31
N SER A 111 -18.04 -2.17 -5.61
CA SER A 111 -18.34 -3.42 -6.31
C SER A 111 -17.16 -4.38 -6.32
N PHE A 112 -15.95 -3.89 -6.59
CA PHE A 112 -14.72 -4.69 -6.54
C PHE A 112 -14.52 -5.32 -5.16
N PHE A 113 -14.54 -4.54 -4.09
CA PHE A 113 -14.32 -5.04 -2.74
C PHE A 113 -15.41 -6.00 -2.27
N TYR A 114 -16.67 -5.74 -2.65
CA TYR A 114 -17.77 -6.66 -2.39
C TYR A 114 -17.54 -8.03 -3.04
N LEU A 115 -17.22 -8.05 -4.34
CA LEU A 115 -16.96 -9.30 -5.08
C LEU A 115 -15.70 -10.03 -4.58
N TYR A 116 -14.65 -9.28 -4.26
CA TYR A 116 -13.42 -9.83 -3.70
C TYR A 116 -13.70 -10.51 -2.36
N ARG A 117 -14.36 -9.80 -1.43
CA ARG A 117 -14.70 -10.31 -0.08
C ARG A 117 -15.59 -11.56 -0.16
N LYS A 118 -16.55 -11.57 -1.10
CA LYS A 118 -17.42 -12.73 -1.35
C LYS A 118 -16.62 -13.94 -1.83
N SER A 119 -15.70 -13.74 -2.76
CA SER A 119 -14.84 -14.81 -3.30
C SER A 119 -13.86 -15.33 -2.25
N TYR A 120 -13.23 -14.42 -1.50
CA TYR A 120 -12.28 -14.72 -0.43
C TYR A 120 -12.92 -15.55 0.70
N ARG A 121 -14.11 -15.13 1.17
CA ARG A 121 -14.88 -15.88 2.18
C ARG A 121 -15.27 -17.26 1.68
N ARG A 122 -15.71 -17.38 0.42
CA ARG A 122 -16.09 -18.67 -0.18
C ARG A 122 -14.91 -19.64 -0.21
N TYR A 123 -13.71 -19.16 -0.56
CA TYR A 123 -12.49 -19.96 -0.53
C TYR A 123 -12.16 -20.45 0.89
N ASN A 124 -12.10 -19.55 1.88
CA ASN A 124 -11.77 -19.93 3.25
C ASN A 124 -12.82 -20.84 3.91
N SER A 125 -14.11 -20.64 3.59
CA SER A 125 -15.17 -21.53 4.08
C SER A 125 -15.12 -22.93 3.46
N ALA A 126 -14.53 -23.07 2.27
CA ALA A 126 -14.36 -24.36 1.59
C ALA A 126 -13.10 -25.10 2.04
N THR A 127 -12.10 -24.39 2.58
CA THR A 127 -10.83 -24.96 3.04
C THR A 127 -10.76 -25.22 4.55
N GLY A 128 -11.81 -24.89 5.31
CA GLY A 128 -11.94 -25.28 6.72
C GLY A 128 -10.87 -24.68 7.64
N ALA A 129 -10.51 -23.41 7.43
CA ALA A 129 -9.68 -22.63 8.34
C ALA A 129 -10.54 -21.85 9.36
#